data_AF-A0A0T6ANL7-F1
#
_entry.id   AF-A0A0T6ANL7-F1
#
_cell.length_a   1.000
_cell.length_b   1.000
_cell.length_c   1.000
_cell.angle_alpha   90.00
_cell.angle_beta   90.00
_cell.angle_gamma   90.00
#
_symmetry.space_group_name_H-M   'P 1'
#
loop_
_entity.id
_entity.type
_entity.pdbx_description
1 polymer ?
#
loop_
_entity_poly.entity_id
_entity_poly.type
_entity_poly.pdbx_seq_one_letter_code
_entity_poly.pdbx_strand_id
1 'polypeptide(L)'
;MSTTTWNSGEDIDTGGGGCVSYGLLALAAIGVAIIVLTMIGPMLSSTSLTPTSLTMYTSLGVAYSPHAERHEEAPAIRDCLDQRGPYMVLKHVSAPTFYLVCQIDKLTWGLQAVDESGVEKTAFSPGNGTFQDVMDYLNKFTNKFKGTLPWMNAP
;
A
#
# COMPACT_ATOMS: atom_id res chain seq x y z
N MET A 1 -28.51 54.86 -24.39
CA MET A 1 -27.32 54.08 -24.79
C MET A 1 -27.83 52.81 -25.47
N SER A 2 -27.11 52.40 -26.51
CA SER A 2 -27.60 51.75 -27.74
C SER A 2 -28.29 50.38 -27.65
N THR A 3 -29.28 50.24 -28.53
CA THR A 3 -29.90 49.03 -29.09
C THR A 3 -29.04 48.34 -30.17
N THR A 4 -29.31 47.05 -30.45
CA THR A 4 -29.46 46.31 -31.75
C THR A 4 -29.14 44.82 -31.48
N THR A 5 -30.07 43.84 -31.43
CA THR A 5 -30.81 43.09 -32.51
C THR A 5 -29.86 42.26 -33.41
N TRP A 6 -30.01 40.98 -33.82
CA TRP A 6 -31.06 40.09 -34.37
C TRP A 6 -30.58 38.61 -34.20
N ASN A 7 -31.35 37.57 -33.84
CA ASN A 7 -32.42 36.76 -34.50
C ASN A 7 -32.05 35.85 -35.70
N SER A 8 -32.44 34.57 -35.56
CA SER A 8 -33.01 33.61 -36.54
C SER A 8 -32.16 32.57 -37.32
N GLY A 9 -32.75 31.36 -37.39
CA GLY A 9 -32.45 30.19 -38.27
C GLY A 9 -32.18 28.91 -37.46
N GLU A 10 -33.11 27.98 -37.14
CA GLU A 10 -33.89 27.08 -38.05
C GLU A 10 -32.99 26.52 -39.16
N ASP A 11 -32.71 25.21 -39.20
CA ASP A 11 -33.60 24.20 -39.79
C ASP A 11 -33.57 22.80 -39.11
N ILE A 12 -34.77 22.23 -38.97
CA ILE A 12 -35.08 20.81 -38.79
C ILE A 12 -35.65 20.34 -40.12
N ASP A 13 -35.05 19.33 -40.73
CA ASP A 13 -35.59 18.59 -41.88
C ASP A 13 -34.92 17.19 -41.87
N THR A 14 -35.53 16.02 -42.08
CA THR A 14 -36.90 15.52 -42.21
C THR A 14 -36.77 14.00 -42.40
N GLY A 15 -37.70 13.21 -41.83
CA GLY A 15 -38.15 11.90 -42.34
C GLY A 15 -37.17 10.72 -42.20
N GLY A 16 -37.51 9.58 -41.60
CA GLY A 16 -38.80 8.92 -41.54
C GLY A 16 -38.97 7.94 -42.70
N GLY A 17 -38.84 6.64 -42.41
CA GLY A 17 -39.53 5.58 -43.16
C GLY A 17 -38.66 4.72 -44.09
N GLY A 18 -38.53 3.44 -43.75
CA GLY A 18 -38.02 2.42 -44.68
C GLY A 18 -37.83 1.06 -44.02
N CYS A 19 -38.93 0.32 -43.85
CA CYS A 19 -38.95 -1.07 -43.41
C CYS A 19 -38.56 -2.03 -44.55
N VAL A 20 -38.50 -3.34 -44.23
CA VAL A 20 -38.45 -4.55 -45.09
C VAL A 20 -37.05 -5.19 -45.10
N SER A 21 -36.70 -6.26 -44.37
CA SER A 21 -37.27 -7.61 -44.08
C SER A 21 -36.39 -8.70 -44.70
N TYR A 22 -36.47 -9.92 -44.11
CA TYR A 22 -35.89 -11.22 -44.50
C TYR A 22 -34.47 -11.47 -43.97
N GLY A 23 -34.28 -12.25 -42.90
CA GLY A 23 -34.45 -13.72 -42.83
C GLY A 23 -33.03 -14.32 -42.83
N LEU A 24 -32.56 -15.19 -41.95
CA LEU A 24 -32.98 -16.50 -41.44
C LEU A 24 -32.12 -16.75 -40.16
N LEU A 25 -32.59 -17.22 -39.00
CA LEU A 25 -32.95 -18.61 -38.64
C LEU A 25 -31.95 -19.70 -39.06
N ALA A 26 -31.17 -20.22 -38.09
CA ALA A 26 -30.80 -21.63 -37.84
C ALA A 26 -29.43 -21.68 -37.13
N LEU A 27 -29.34 -22.02 -35.85
CA LEU A 27 -29.26 -23.38 -35.30
C LEU A 27 -28.22 -24.31 -35.95
N ALA A 28 -27.22 -24.63 -35.12
CA ALA A 28 -26.64 -25.96 -34.90
C ALA A 28 -25.42 -26.45 -35.71
N ALA A 29 -24.62 -27.23 -34.96
CA ALA A 29 -23.65 -28.26 -35.36
C ALA A 29 -22.27 -27.77 -35.86
N ILE A 30 -21.22 -27.87 -35.04
CA ILE A 30 -20.36 -29.06 -34.84
C ILE A 30 -19.49 -29.36 -36.06
N GLY A 31 -18.17 -29.20 -35.85
CA GLY A 31 -17.18 -30.14 -36.34
C GLY A 31 -16.49 -29.80 -37.64
N VAL A 32 -15.31 -29.18 -37.54
CA VAL A 32 -14.14 -29.64 -38.30
C VAL A 32 -12.93 -29.53 -37.40
N ALA A 33 -12.52 -30.68 -36.87
CA ALA A 33 -11.18 -30.88 -36.37
C ALA A 33 -10.20 -30.91 -37.55
N ILE A 34 -8.92 -30.67 -37.21
CA ILE A 34 -7.70 -31.01 -37.94
C ILE A 34 -7.16 -29.92 -38.90
N ILE A 35 -5.84 -29.73 -38.76
CA ILE A 35 -4.86 -29.00 -39.59
C ILE A 35 -4.79 -27.51 -39.22
N VAL A 36 -3.85 -27.06 -38.36
CA VAL A 36 -2.42 -26.95 -38.70
C VAL A 36 -1.54 -27.34 -37.52
N LEU A 37 -0.89 -28.49 -37.64
CA LEU A 37 0.22 -28.93 -36.81
C LEU A 37 1.51 -28.66 -37.57
N THR A 38 2.05 -27.44 -37.51
CA THR A 38 3.42 -27.18 -38.00
C THR A 38 4.08 -26.03 -37.25
N MET A 39 5.14 -26.38 -36.52
CA MET A 39 6.39 -25.60 -36.36
C MET A 39 6.42 -24.48 -35.32
N ILE A 40 6.46 -24.81 -34.02
CA ILE A 40 7.23 -24.04 -33.02
C ILE A 40 7.85 -25.04 -32.03
N GLY A 41 9.19 -25.05 -31.96
CA GLY A 41 10.00 -26.07 -31.29
C GLY A 41 9.91 -26.14 -29.76
N PRO A 42 10.66 -27.06 -29.12
CA PRO A 42 10.66 -27.21 -27.67
C PRO A 42 11.53 -26.12 -27.06
N MET A 43 10.96 -24.95 -26.78
CA MET A 43 11.54 -24.07 -25.76
C MET A 43 11.12 -24.66 -24.41
N LEU A 44 11.93 -25.59 -23.91
CA LEU A 44 12.01 -25.93 -22.48
C LEU A 44 12.50 -24.68 -21.74
N SER A 45 11.62 -23.69 -21.58
CA SER A 45 11.79 -22.66 -20.58
C SER A 45 11.34 -23.29 -19.27
N SER A 46 12.31 -23.82 -18.52
CA SER A 46 12.18 -24.01 -17.09
C SER A 46 11.90 -22.64 -16.48
N THR A 47 10.62 -22.24 -16.41
CA THR A 47 10.18 -21.27 -15.42
C THR A 47 10.40 -21.92 -14.07
N SER A 48 11.60 -21.71 -13.51
CA SER A 48 11.75 -21.84 -12.08
C SER A 48 10.79 -20.82 -11.48
N LEU A 49 9.72 -21.34 -10.91
CA LEU A 49 8.95 -20.60 -9.93
C LEU A 49 9.96 -20.27 -8.84
N THR A 50 10.49 -19.05 -8.89
CA THR A 50 11.18 -18.48 -7.74
C THR A 50 10.20 -18.61 -6.60
N PRO A 51 10.57 -19.26 -5.48
CA PRO A 51 9.75 -19.17 -4.29
C PRO A 51 9.66 -17.69 -4.00
N THR A 52 8.48 -17.11 -4.20
CA THR A 52 8.14 -15.85 -3.58
C THR A 52 8.21 -16.17 -2.10
N SER A 53 9.36 -15.91 -1.48
CA SER A 53 9.49 -15.90 -0.04
C SER A 53 8.44 -14.89 0.41
N LEU A 54 7.27 -15.41 0.80
CA LEU A 54 6.35 -14.73 1.68
C LEU A 54 7.18 -14.47 2.92
N THR A 55 7.80 -13.29 2.97
CA THR A 55 8.33 -12.73 4.19
C THR A 55 7.14 -12.67 5.13
N MET A 56 7.00 -13.67 5.99
CA MET A 56 6.09 -13.58 7.12
C MET A 56 6.60 -12.39 7.91
N TYR A 57 5.89 -11.27 7.78
CA TYR A 57 6.08 -10.15 8.70
C TYR A 57 5.59 -10.66 10.05
N THR A 58 6.52 -11.05 10.90
CA THR A 58 6.23 -11.34 12.30
C THR A 58 5.64 -10.06 12.87
N SER A 59 4.32 -10.04 13.08
CA SER A 59 3.67 -8.94 13.77
C SER A 59 4.46 -8.68 15.04
N LEU A 60 4.91 -7.44 15.22
CA LEU A 60 5.77 -7.06 16.35
C LEU A 60 5.07 -7.22 17.70
N GLY A 61 3.76 -7.51 17.73
CA GLY A 61 3.02 -7.73 18.97
C GLY A 61 2.94 -6.50 19.86
N VAL A 62 2.96 -5.30 19.27
CA VAL A 62 2.87 -4.05 20.04
C VAL A 62 1.41 -3.80 20.42
N ALA A 63 1.12 -3.78 21.71
CA ALA A 63 -0.21 -3.50 22.22
C ALA A 63 -0.50 -1.99 22.20
N TYR A 64 -1.68 -1.63 21.69
CA TYR A 64 -2.18 -0.26 21.74
C TYR A 64 -2.51 0.15 23.18
N SER A 65 -2.05 1.33 23.60
CA SER A 65 -2.43 1.95 24.87
C SER A 65 -3.29 3.20 24.61
N PRO A 66 -4.50 3.31 25.20
CA PRO A 66 -5.32 4.51 25.09
C PRO A 66 -4.72 5.73 25.81
N HIS A 67 -3.65 5.52 26.59
CA HIS A 67 -2.86 6.58 27.26
C HIS A 67 -1.66 7.06 26.44
N ALA A 68 -1.46 6.52 25.24
CA ALA A 68 -0.43 7.02 24.35
C ALA A 68 -0.75 8.46 23.92
N GLU A 69 0.26 9.33 23.93
CA GLU A 69 0.10 10.72 23.49
C GLU A 69 -0.47 10.75 22.06
N ARG A 70 -1.56 11.50 21.87
CA ARG A 70 -2.31 11.47 20.60
C ARG A 70 -1.65 12.38 19.59
N HIS A 71 -1.03 11.76 18.60
CA HIS A 71 -0.58 12.41 17.38
C HIS A 71 -1.46 11.97 16.21
N GLU A 72 -1.71 12.89 15.27
CA GLU A 72 -2.56 12.64 14.11
C GLU A 72 -1.99 11.53 13.22
N GLU A 73 -0.66 11.47 13.13
CA GLU A 73 0.09 10.50 12.33
C GLU A 73 0.24 9.12 12.99
N ALA A 74 -0.13 8.96 14.26
CA ALA A 74 0.07 7.71 15.01
C ALA A 74 -0.54 6.47 14.32
N PRO A 75 -1.77 6.51 13.75
CA PRO A 75 -2.33 5.36 13.04
C PRO A 75 -1.49 4.93 11.83
N ALA A 76 -0.99 5.87 11.04
CA ALA A 76 -0.18 5.57 9.85
C ALA A 76 1.17 4.94 10.23
N ILE A 77 1.74 5.31 11.38
CA ILE A 77 2.97 4.70 11.91
C ILE A 77 2.73 3.26 12.36
N ARG A 78 1.61 3.01 13.07
CA ARG A 78 1.22 1.65 13.48
C ARG A 78 1.01 0.75 12.27
N ASP A 79 0.24 1.21 11.29
CA ASP A 79 0.00 0.47 10.05
C ASP A 79 1.31 0.19 9.30
N CYS A 80 2.25 1.14 9.28
CA CYS A 80 3.57 0.95 8.71
C CYS A 80 4.33 -0.19 9.39
N LEU A 81 4.36 -0.21 10.73
CA LEU A 81 5.07 -1.20 11.53
C LEU A 81 4.42 -2.59 11.45
N ASP A 82 3.09 -2.66 11.42
CA ASP A 82 2.36 -3.93 11.31
C ASP A 82 2.56 -4.58 9.93
N GLN A 83 2.60 -3.78 8.87
CA GLN A 83 2.72 -4.29 7.49
C GLN A 83 4.16 -4.57 7.08
N ARG A 84 5.12 -3.74 7.51
CA ARG A 84 6.50 -3.77 7.00
C ARG A 84 7.55 -4.07 8.06
N GLY A 85 7.17 -4.03 9.34
CA GLY A 85 8.13 -4.08 10.43
C GLY A 85 8.95 -2.80 10.58
N PRO A 86 9.83 -2.75 11.58
CA PRO A 86 10.66 -1.59 11.83
C PRO A 86 11.84 -1.57 10.88
N TYR A 87 12.11 -0.43 10.25
CA TYR A 87 13.34 -0.20 9.51
C TYR A 87 14.56 -0.25 10.43
N MET A 88 14.41 0.33 11.62
CA MET A 88 15.41 0.23 12.67
C MET A 88 14.76 0.25 14.05
N VAL A 89 15.47 -0.34 15.00
CA VAL A 89 15.12 -0.33 16.41
C VAL A 89 16.25 0.35 17.18
N LEU A 90 15.89 1.33 18.00
CA LEU A 90 16.80 1.96 18.95
C LEU A 90 16.30 1.74 20.37
N LYS A 91 17.21 1.69 21.33
CA LYS A 91 16.90 1.57 22.76
C LYS A 91 17.31 2.85 23.47
N HIS A 92 16.45 3.35 24.36
CA HIS A 92 16.80 4.46 25.23
C HIS A 92 18.04 4.12 26.07
N VAL A 93 18.95 5.09 26.25
CA VAL A 93 20.21 4.84 26.97
C VAL A 93 20.02 4.52 28.45
N SER A 94 18.98 5.07 29.07
CA SER A 94 18.73 5.00 30.51
C SER A 94 17.33 4.52 30.90
N ALA A 95 16.46 4.15 29.95
CA ALA A 95 15.08 3.76 30.21
C ALA A 95 14.73 2.46 29.49
N PRO A 96 13.78 1.66 30.00
CA PRO A 96 13.27 0.46 29.32
C PRO A 96 12.26 0.87 28.22
N THR A 97 12.72 1.68 27.26
CA THR A 97 11.92 2.13 26.11
C THR A 97 12.68 1.81 24.83
N PHE A 98 11.96 1.25 23.88
CA PHE A 98 12.40 0.94 22.53
C PHE A 98 11.70 1.87 21.54
N TYR A 99 12.43 2.29 20.52
CA TYR A 99 11.94 3.18 19.47
C TYR A 99 12.00 2.42 18.15
N LEU A 100 10.83 2.16 17.60
CA LEU A 100 10.63 1.46 16.32
C LEU A 100 10.45 2.52 15.24
N VAL A 101 11.39 2.62 14.31
CA VAL A 101 11.34 3.60 13.22
C VAL A 101 10.77 2.94 11.97
N CYS A 102 9.83 3.60 11.32
CA CYS A 102 9.21 3.12 10.10
C CYS A 102 9.11 4.23 9.06
N GLN A 103 9.33 3.88 7.80
CA GLN A 103 9.14 4.79 6.67
C GLN A 103 7.68 4.75 6.26
N ILE A 104 6.87 5.73 6.66
CA ILE A 104 5.42 5.76 6.36
C ILE A 104 5.19 5.79 4.85
N ASP A 105 5.85 6.70 4.15
CA ASP A 105 5.82 6.81 2.69
C ASP A 105 7.19 7.24 2.12
N LYS A 106 7.26 7.62 0.85
CA LYS A 106 8.53 7.98 0.19
C LYS A 106 9.28 9.13 0.87
N LEU A 107 8.57 10.05 1.51
CA LEU A 107 9.12 11.27 2.09
C LEU A 107 8.99 11.32 3.61
N THR A 108 8.03 10.58 4.18
CA THR A 108 7.70 10.66 5.60
C THR A 108 8.14 9.43 6.38
N TRP A 109 8.77 9.69 7.52
CA TRP A 109 9.25 8.76 8.53
C TRP A 109 8.64 9.08 9.87
N GLY A 110 8.30 8.04 10.62
CA GLY A 110 7.80 8.17 11.98
C GLY A 110 8.45 7.16 12.91
N LEU A 111 8.15 7.31 14.19
CA LEU A 111 8.61 6.40 15.23
C LEU A 111 7.47 6.00 16.16
N GLN A 112 7.55 4.81 16.72
CA GLN A 112 6.71 4.33 17.82
C GLN A 112 7.60 4.02 19.01
N ALA A 113 7.28 4.60 20.16
CA ALA A 113 7.93 4.30 21.43
C ALA A 113 7.15 3.21 22.17
N VAL A 114 7.85 2.18 22.62
CA VAL A 114 7.28 0.97 23.22
C VAL A 114 8.05 0.63 24.50
N ASP A 115 7.37 0.19 25.55
CA ASP A 115 8.05 -0.34 26.75
C ASP A 115 8.57 -1.79 26.54
N GLU A 116 9.24 -2.33 27.56
CA GLU A 116 9.72 -3.71 27.54
C GLU A 116 8.63 -4.79 27.49
N SER A 117 7.39 -4.44 27.84
CA SER A 117 6.22 -5.33 27.77
C SER A 117 5.56 -5.31 26.39
N GLY A 118 6.07 -4.51 25.45
CA GLY A 118 5.47 -4.37 24.12
C GLY A 118 4.28 -3.42 24.11
N VAL A 119 4.11 -2.55 25.11
CA VAL A 119 3.00 -1.58 25.15
C VAL A 119 3.44 -0.24 24.57
N GLU A 120 2.64 0.29 23.65
CA GLU A 120 2.88 1.60 23.05
C GLU A 120 2.77 2.73 24.09
N LYS A 121 3.76 3.62 24.11
CA LYS A 121 3.75 4.87 24.87
C LYS A 121 3.37 6.09 24.03
N THR A 122 3.82 6.14 22.78
CA THR A 122 3.51 7.21 21.83
C THR A 122 3.96 6.80 20.43
N ALA A 123 3.38 7.40 19.40
CA ALA A 123 3.84 7.29 18.01
C ALA A 123 3.66 8.62 17.29
N PHE A 124 4.72 9.13 16.66
CA PHE A 124 4.69 10.42 15.96
C PHE A 124 5.86 10.60 14.99
N SER A 125 5.82 11.67 14.21
CA SER A 125 6.87 12.06 13.25
C SER A 125 7.55 13.36 13.70
N PRO A 126 8.74 13.28 14.33
CA PRO A 126 9.50 14.47 14.72
C PRO A 126 9.76 15.45 13.56
N GLY A 127 9.70 16.75 13.83
CA GLY A 127 10.05 17.79 12.87
C GLY A 127 9.14 17.76 11.63
N ASN A 128 9.73 17.63 10.45
CA ASN A 128 8.98 17.51 9.18
C ASN A 128 8.74 16.04 8.78
N GLY A 129 9.04 15.09 9.65
CA GLY A 129 8.96 13.66 9.34
C GLY A 129 10.02 13.20 8.35
N THR A 130 11.12 13.95 8.15
CA THR A 130 12.23 13.44 7.35
C THR A 130 13.03 12.40 8.14
N PHE A 131 13.71 11.49 7.45
CA PHE A 131 14.59 10.53 8.13
C PHE A 131 15.63 11.23 9.01
N GLN A 132 16.16 12.36 8.54
CA GLN A 132 17.14 13.14 9.28
C GLN A 132 16.55 13.70 10.58
N ASP A 133 15.35 14.28 10.54
CA ASP A 133 14.68 14.82 11.74
C ASP A 133 14.41 13.72 12.78
N VAL A 134 13.98 12.54 12.32
CA VAL A 134 13.75 11.37 13.20
C VAL A 134 15.05 10.95 13.86
N MET A 135 16.15 10.85 13.11
CA MET A 135 17.44 10.47 13.65
C MET A 135 18.02 11.52 14.58
N ASP A 136 17.91 12.81 14.24
CA ASP A 136 18.38 13.91 15.09
C ASP A 136 17.60 14.00 16.41
N TYR A 137 16.31 13.65 16.40
CA TYR A 137 15.53 13.50 17.62
C TYR A 137 16.05 12.33 18.46
N LEU A 138 16.19 11.14 17.87
CA LEU A 138 16.52 9.90 18.59
C LEU A 138 17.98 9.83 19.07
N ASN A 139 18.93 10.38 18.32
CA ASN A 139 20.37 10.35 18.65
C ASN A 139 20.71 11.07 19.96
N LYS A 140 19.80 11.90 20.49
CA LYS A 140 19.96 12.60 21.76
C LYS A 140 19.92 11.68 22.97
N PHE A 141 19.23 10.54 22.88
CA PHE A 141 18.92 9.70 24.05
C PHE A 141 18.82 8.20 23.74
N THR A 142 19.18 7.75 22.53
CA THR A 142 19.11 6.34 22.15
C THR A 142 20.41 5.80 21.57
N ASN A 143 20.53 4.47 21.58
CA ASN A 143 21.55 3.71 20.87
C ASN A 143 20.89 2.67 19.98
N LYS A 144 21.54 2.31 18.87
CA LYS A 144 21.05 1.24 17.97
C LYS A 144 20.92 -0.09 18.72
N PHE A 145 19.76 -0.72 18.64
CA PHE A 145 19.50 -2.04 19.21
C PHE A 145 19.73 -3.13 18.16
N LYS A 146 20.36 -4.25 18.56
CA LYS A 146 20.65 -5.40 17.69
C LYS A 146 20.17 -6.74 18.26
N GLY A 147 19.45 -6.71 19.39
CA GLY A 147 18.94 -7.91 20.04
C GLY A 147 17.53 -8.28 19.59
N THR A 148 17.00 -9.36 20.14
CA THR A 148 15.59 -9.70 20.04
C THR A 148 14.77 -8.80 20.95
N LEU A 149 13.60 -8.34 20.49
CA LEU A 149 12.70 -7.52 21.31
C LEU A 149 12.17 -8.34 22.50
N PRO A 150 12.15 -7.78 23.72
CA PRO A 150 11.82 -8.55 24.92
C PRO A 150 10.44 -9.23 24.87
N TRP A 151 9.44 -8.51 24.37
CA TRP A 151 8.06 -8.99 24.29
C TRP A 151 7.82 -10.02 23.17
N MET A 152 8.74 -10.18 22.22
CA MET A 152 8.64 -11.23 21.20
C MET A 152 9.00 -12.62 21.73
N ASN A 153 9.60 -12.71 22.92
CA ASN A 153 9.95 -13.97 23.58
C ASN A 153 9.06 -14.26 24.80
N ALA A 154 8.04 -13.44 25.06
CA ALA A 154 7.09 -13.72 26.13
C ALA A 154 6.23 -14.94 25.73
N PRO A 155 6.05 -15.94 26.63
CA PRO A 155 5.29 -17.15 26.37
C PRO A 155 3.79 -16.89 26.13
#